data_AF-A0A7C6UP53-F1
#
_entry.id   AF-A0A7C6UP53-F1
#
_cell.length_a   1.000
_cell.length_b   1.000
_cell.length_c   1.000
_cell.angle_alpha   90.00
_cell.angle_beta   90.00
_cell.angle_gamma   90.00
#
_symmetry.space_group_name_H-M   'P 1'
#
loop_
_entity.id
_entity.type
_entity.pdbx_description
1 polymer ?
#
loop_
_entity_poly.entity_id
_entity_poly.type
_entity_poly.pdbx_seq_one_letter_code
_entity_poly.pdbx_strand_id
1 'polypeptide(L)'
;MKQKILHRVFLFLLLFLTWLDITKFLTTPVSKISEPIPIFPQIQINLLKSSQPNLVHDALQETGKMLLRYFVPHLAHEPWQTDFVFINLLPNDEPEVALALSLPPEKGIIIILQKRTNYYFIVSYQEHFFPISKLEVLPFKNKQDFLVTKEEQDNILNKSSLVKIWFWNENNLQETFSENISWEITWFDFTAETQKWYHLQQNLNLTYHHSAEKISITTEGEQQFSEVPLKNTIFPLFYTYDASLPNTILKNRPLLQEYYWDDYWQKFILQTCFYHPPGEATPQEVAILKDLSQHLKSLAFEKEEQYQVINKKKEIFSFNKNSLIN
;
A
#
# COMPACT_ATOMS: atom_id res chain seq x y z
N MET A 1 -19.54 31.82 -8.40
CA MET A 1 -18.26 32.23 -9.03
C MET A 1 -17.47 33.24 -8.19
N LYS A 2 -18.07 34.38 -7.75
CA LYS A 2 -17.40 35.38 -6.89
C LYS A 2 -16.88 34.84 -5.54
N GLN A 3 -17.66 34.00 -4.85
CA GLN A 3 -17.19 33.36 -3.62
C GLN A 3 -15.97 32.46 -3.83
N LYS A 4 -15.91 31.66 -4.89
CA LYS A 4 -14.76 30.78 -5.17
C LYS A 4 -13.47 31.56 -5.42
N ILE A 5 -13.57 32.71 -6.09
CA ILE A 5 -12.44 33.63 -6.30
C ILE A 5 -12.01 34.27 -4.97
N LEU A 6 -12.97 34.72 -4.16
CA LEU A 6 -12.68 35.31 -2.85
C LEU A 6 -11.97 34.32 -1.91
N HIS A 7 -12.42 33.07 -1.86
CA HIS A 7 -11.77 32.02 -1.06
C HIS A 7 -10.35 31.74 -1.55
N ARG A 8 -10.14 31.67 -2.88
CA ARG A 8 -8.79 31.49 -3.45
C ARG A 8 -7.86 32.65 -3.15
N VAL A 9 -8.35 33.89 -3.20
CA VAL A 9 -7.57 35.09 -2.86
C VAL A 9 -7.25 35.11 -1.36
N PHE A 10 -8.20 34.74 -0.51
CA PHE A 10 -7.99 34.62 0.94
C PHE A 10 -6.96 33.54 1.27
N LEU A 11 -7.08 32.36 0.66
CA LEU A 11 -6.17 31.24 0.87
C LEU A 11 -4.77 31.58 0.36
N PHE A 12 -4.66 32.27 -0.79
CA PHE A 12 -3.40 32.81 -1.29
C PHE A 12 -2.78 33.84 -0.32
N LEU A 13 -3.56 34.82 0.17
CA LEU A 13 -3.08 35.81 1.14
C LEU A 13 -2.59 35.16 2.43
N LEU A 14 -3.29 34.14 2.89
CA LEU A 14 -2.96 33.44 4.12
C LEU A 14 -1.72 32.55 3.94
N LEU A 15 -1.58 31.85 2.82
CA LEU A 15 -0.37 31.11 2.45
C LEU A 15 0.83 32.05 2.24
N PHE A 16 0.60 33.24 1.65
CA PHE A 16 1.65 34.24 1.43
C PHE A 16 2.14 34.85 2.75
N LEU A 17 1.23 35.19 3.66
CA LEU A 17 1.57 35.71 4.99
C LEU A 17 2.30 34.67 5.84
N THR A 18 1.92 33.40 5.72
CA THR A 18 2.61 32.31 6.44
C THR A 18 3.97 31.98 5.83
N TRP A 19 4.13 32.09 4.50
CA TRP A 19 5.43 32.00 3.83
C TRP A 19 6.40 33.10 4.29
N LEU A 20 5.91 34.34 4.45
CA LEU A 20 6.69 35.45 5.00
C LEU A 20 7.11 35.25 6.47
N ASP A 21 6.40 34.43 7.23
CA ASP A 21 6.78 34.10 8.60
C ASP A 21 7.81 32.96 8.65
N ILE A 22 7.80 32.06 7.67
CA ILE A 22 8.79 30.99 7.53
C ILE A 22 10.18 31.55 7.17
N THR A 23 10.27 32.64 6.41
CA THR A 23 11.56 33.29 6.07
C THR A 23 12.28 33.93 7.27
N LYS A 24 11.62 34.04 8.43
CA LYS A 24 12.24 34.52 9.68
C LYS A 24 13.00 33.44 10.46
N PHE A 25 12.91 32.17 10.07
CA PHE A 25 13.70 31.10 10.70
C PHE A 25 15.13 31.09 10.16
N LEU A 26 16.09 31.50 10.99
CA LEU A 26 17.53 31.56 10.70
C LEU A 26 18.22 30.18 10.64
N THR A 27 17.52 29.09 10.95
CA THR A 27 18.07 27.74 10.88
C THR A 27 17.01 26.75 10.42
N THR A 28 16.92 26.55 9.11
CA THR A 28 16.23 25.40 8.54
C THR A 28 17.04 24.14 8.84
N PRO A 29 16.44 23.05 9.35
CA PRO A 29 17.16 21.80 9.54
C PRO A 29 17.57 21.25 8.18
N VAL A 30 18.87 21.26 7.90
CA VAL A 30 19.47 20.71 6.70
C VAL A 30 19.61 19.20 6.92
N SER A 31 18.78 18.39 6.26
CA SER A 31 19.12 16.98 6.05
C SER A 31 20.07 16.85 4.85
N LYS A 32 20.55 15.65 4.52
CA LYS A 32 21.48 15.39 3.40
C LYS A 32 21.00 15.81 1.99
N ILE A 33 19.87 16.51 1.90
CA ILE A 33 19.27 17.06 0.68
C ILE A 33 19.49 18.58 0.74
N SER A 34 20.10 19.15 -0.29
CA SER A 34 20.60 20.54 -0.35
C SER A 34 19.54 21.65 -0.26
N GLU A 35 18.26 21.31 -0.09
CA GLU A 35 17.14 22.25 -0.02
C GLU A 35 16.46 22.20 1.36
N PRO A 36 16.02 23.36 1.90
CA PRO A 36 15.34 23.41 3.18
C PRO A 36 14.07 22.56 3.16
N ILE A 37 13.92 21.71 4.17
CA ILE A 37 12.75 20.83 4.32
C ILE A 37 11.48 21.70 4.40
N PRO A 38 10.42 21.39 3.62
CA PRO A 38 9.18 22.13 3.65
C PRO A 38 8.59 22.15 5.06
N ILE A 39 8.28 23.35 5.54
CA ILE A 39 7.55 23.57 6.79
C ILE A 39 6.14 24.01 6.40
N PHE A 40 5.13 23.28 6.86
CA PHE A 40 3.74 23.59 6.55
C PHE A 40 3.13 24.43 7.68
N PRO A 41 2.54 25.58 7.38
CA PRO A 41 1.81 26.36 8.36
C PRO A 41 0.65 25.54 8.94
N GLN A 42 0.44 25.60 10.25
CA GLN A 42 -0.67 24.87 10.89
C GLN A 42 -2.03 25.19 10.26
N ILE A 43 -2.28 26.43 9.83
CA ILE A 43 -3.56 26.77 9.18
C ILE A 43 -3.79 25.94 7.92
N GLN A 44 -2.77 25.76 7.07
CA GLN A 44 -2.91 25.00 5.82
C GLN A 44 -3.39 23.56 6.11
N ILE A 45 -2.80 22.92 7.10
CA ILE A 45 -3.17 21.55 7.49
C ILE A 45 -4.48 21.51 8.27
N ASN A 46 -4.78 22.50 9.11
CA ASN A 46 -6.06 22.59 9.83
C ASN A 46 -7.25 22.75 8.87
N LEU A 47 -7.06 23.36 7.69
CA LEU A 47 -8.10 23.46 6.67
C LEU A 47 -8.54 22.09 6.13
N LEU A 48 -7.69 21.06 6.24
CA LEU A 48 -8.06 19.68 5.91
C LEU A 48 -9.10 19.09 6.86
N LYS A 49 -9.27 19.68 8.06
CA LYS A 49 -10.33 19.32 9.04
C LYS A 49 -11.62 20.11 8.83
N SER A 50 -11.69 20.97 7.81
CA SER A 50 -12.85 21.83 7.57
C SER A 50 -14.09 21.01 7.17
N SER A 51 -15.27 21.45 7.60
CA SER A 51 -16.55 20.89 7.14
C SER A 51 -16.90 21.31 5.71
N GLN A 52 -16.17 22.26 5.11
CA GLN A 52 -16.40 22.73 3.75
C GLN A 52 -15.53 21.97 2.74
N PRO A 53 -16.10 21.14 1.85
CA PRO A 53 -15.32 20.28 0.95
C PRO A 53 -14.39 21.05 0.00
N ASN A 54 -14.79 22.25 -0.43
CA ASN A 54 -13.97 23.08 -1.30
C ASN A 54 -12.69 23.57 -0.59
N LEU A 55 -12.77 23.89 0.70
CA LEU A 55 -11.59 24.31 1.47
C LEU A 55 -10.64 23.15 1.71
N VAL A 56 -11.17 21.96 2.00
CA VAL A 56 -10.37 20.73 2.12
C VAL A 56 -9.67 20.44 0.80
N HIS A 57 -10.39 20.46 -0.32
CA HIS A 57 -9.82 20.21 -1.64
C HIS A 57 -8.72 21.23 -2.00
N ASP A 58 -8.98 22.53 -1.85
CA ASP A 58 -7.98 23.57 -2.17
C ASP A 58 -6.73 23.43 -1.26
N ALA A 59 -6.91 23.20 0.04
CA ALA A 59 -5.80 23.00 0.98
C ALA A 59 -4.99 21.74 0.66
N LEU A 60 -5.66 20.63 0.35
CA LEU A 60 -5.02 19.37 -0.02
C LEU A 60 -4.24 19.52 -1.34
N GLN A 61 -4.83 20.19 -2.34
CA GLN A 61 -4.18 20.44 -3.62
C GLN A 61 -2.92 21.30 -3.48
N GLU A 62 -2.97 22.39 -2.71
CA GLU A 62 -1.78 23.25 -2.51
C GLU A 62 -0.70 22.54 -1.67
N THR A 63 -1.11 21.74 -0.68
CA THR A 63 -0.18 20.89 0.11
C THR A 63 0.51 19.87 -0.79
N GLY A 64 -0.26 19.14 -1.61
CA GLY A 64 0.25 18.15 -2.56
C GLY A 64 1.21 18.77 -3.59
N LYS A 65 0.88 19.93 -4.17
CA LYS A 65 1.77 20.65 -5.10
C LYS A 65 3.10 21.02 -4.46
N MET A 66 3.08 21.51 -3.22
CA MET A 66 4.31 21.89 -2.53
C MET A 66 5.19 20.67 -2.25
N LEU A 67 4.58 19.55 -1.82
CA LEU A 67 5.28 18.29 -1.59
C LEU A 67 5.85 17.70 -2.88
N LEU A 68 5.10 17.71 -3.98
CA LEU A 68 5.55 17.24 -5.28
C LEU A 68 6.73 18.04 -5.81
N ARG A 69 6.68 19.37 -5.71
CA ARG A 69 7.79 20.23 -6.12
C ARG A 69 9.07 19.98 -5.31
N TYR A 70 8.94 19.61 -4.04
CA TYR A 70 10.08 19.31 -3.19
C TYR A 70 10.66 17.91 -3.46
N PHE A 71 9.82 16.87 -3.45
CA PHE A 71 10.29 15.48 -3.53
C PHE A 71 10.51 14.98 -4.95
N VAL A 72 9.68 15.44 -5.90
CA VAL A 72 9.67 14.92 -7.28
C VAL A 72 9.47 16.07 -8.28
N PRO A 73 10.36 17.09 -8.28
CA PRO A 73 10.18 18.30 -9.08
C PRO A 73 9.98 18.03 -10.57
N HIS A 74 10.61 16.99 -11.10
CA HIS A 74 10.51 16.58 -12.50
C HIS A 74 9.13 16.03 -12.90
N LEU A 75 8.30 15.58 -11.95
CA LEU A 75 6.93 15.10 -12.20
C LEU A 75 5.86 16.08 -11.73
N ALA A 76 6.22 17.27 -11.23
CA ALA A 76 5.27 18.22 -10.67
C ALA A 76 4.26 18.77 -11.70
N HIS A 77 4.52 18.59 -13.00
CA HIS A 77 3.66 19.00 -14.12
C HIS A 77 2.76 17.88 -14.65
N GLU A 78 3.04 16.62 -14.29
CA GLU A 78 2.25 15.47 -14.69
C GLU A 78 0.89 15.47 -13.96
N PRO A 79 -0.15 14.77 -14.48
CA PRO A 79 -1.38 14.60 -13.73
C PRO A 79 -1.12 13.75 -12.48
N TRP A 80 -1.63 14.18 -11.33
CA TRP A 80 -1.46 13.44 -10.08
C TRP A 80 -2.74 13.47 -9.26
N GLN A 81 -2.84 12.53 -8.33
CA GLN A 81 -3.91 12.46 -7.34
C GLN A 81 -3.31 12.50 -5.94
N THR A 82 -4.13 12.89 -4.98
CA THR A 82 -3.73 12.94 -3.58
C THR A 82 -4.87 12.56 -2.68
N ASP A 83 -4.54 11.87 -1.61
CA ASP A 83 -5.45 11.50 -0.53
C ASP A 83 -4.77 11.76 0.81
N PHE A 84 -5.54 11.85 1.88
CA PHE A 84 -5.00 12.09 3.21
C PHE A 84 -5.84 11.47 4.32
N VAL A 85 -5.18 11.13 5.43
CA VAL A 85 -5.83 10.74 6.68
C VAL A 85 -5.12 11.36 7.87
N PHE A 86 -5.90 11.67 8.92
CA PHE A 86 -5.36 11.95 10.25
C PHE A 86 -5.25 10.65 11.03
N ILE A 87 -4.09 10.40 11.62
CA ILE A 87 -3.77 9.09 12.22
C ILE A 87 -2.86 9.27 13.44
N ASN A 88 -3.01 8.44 14.48
CA ASN A 88 -2.11 8.45 15.63
C ASN A 88 -1.00 7.41 15.42
N LEU A 89 -0.01 7.77 14.60
CA LEU A 89 1.15 6.93 14.33
C LEU A 89 2.28 7.15 15.32
N LEU A 90 2.32 8.26 16.06
CA LEU A 90 3.36 8.50 17.07
C LEU A 90 2.72 8.57 18.47
N PRO A 91 3.50 8.32 19.54
CA PRO A 91 3.03 8.51 20.91
C PRO A 91 3.02 9.99 21.28
N ASN A 92 2.20 10.79 20.61
CA ASN A 92 2.01 12.22 20.83
C ASN A 92 0.53 12.57 21.01
N ASP A 93 0.26 13.75 21.58
CA ASP A 93 -1.11 14.19 21.88
C ASP A 93 -1.91 14.62 20.64
N GLU A 94 -1.26 14.77 19.50
CA GLU A 94 -1.88 15.25 18.26
C GLU A 94 -1.61 14.31 17.08
N PRO A 95 -2.64 13.94 16.31
CA PRO A 95 -2.50 13.02 15.20
C PRO A 95 -1.61 13.58 14.10
N GLU A 96 -0.81 12.70 13.51
CA GLU A 96 -0.11 12.93 12.26
C GLU A 96 -1.09 13.10 11.08
N VAL A 97 -0.56 13.63 9.98
CA VAL A 97 -1.23 13.58 8.68
C VAL A 97 -0.42 12.67 7.77
N ALA A 98 -1.04 11.58 7.34
CA ALA A 98 -0.52 10.77 6.25
C ALA A 98 -1.10 11.31 4.93
N LEU A 99 -0.23 11.60 3.97
CA LEU A 99 -0.56 12.08 2.64
C LEU A 99 -0.09 11.06 1.61
N ALA A 100 -0.99 10.67 0.71
CA ALA A 100 -0.66 9.91 -0.47
C ALA A 100 -0.56 10.83 -1.68
N LEU A 101 0.41 10.58 -2.54
CA LEU A 101 0.51 11.15 -3.88
C LEU A 101 0.61 10.01 -4.88
N SER A 102 -0.24 10.03 -5.90
CA SER A 102 -0.29 9.03 -6.96
C SER A 102 0.02 9.70 -8.29
N LEU A 103 1.05 9.21 -8.96
CA LEU A 103 1.68 9.80 -10.14
C LEU A 103 1.80 8.72 -11.24
N PRO A 104 1.63 9.09 -12.52
CA PRO A 104 1.90 8.21 -13.64
C PRO A 104 3.42 7.99 -13.81
N PRO A 105 3.85 6.90 -14.47
CA PRO A 105 3.01 5.81 -14.98
C PRO A 105 2.55 4.85 -13.86
N GLU A 106 3.40 4.53 -12.87
CA GLU A 106 3.07 3.59 -11.78
C GLU A 106 3.82 3.99 -10.49
N LYS A 107 3.59 5.20 -9.97
CA LYS A 107 4.27 5.66 -8.75
C LYS A 107 3.30 6.16 -7.68
N GLY A 108 3.42 5.61 -6.49
CA GLY A 108 2.79 6.10 -5.27
C GLY A 108 3.82 6.58 -4.26
N ILE A 109 3.46 7.57 -3.47
CA ILE A 109 4.32 8.16 -2.43
C ILE A 109 3.48 8.36 -1.17
N ILE A 110 4.02 7.97 -0.03
CA ILE A 110 3.49 8.30 1.30
C ILE A 110 4.41 9.31 1.97
N ILE A 111 3.80 10.36 2.52
CA ILE A 111 4.45 11.38 3.33
C ILE A 111 3.72 11.48 4.67
N ILE A 112 4.47 11.43 5.76
CA ILE A 112 3.94 11.63 7.12
C ILE A 112 4.36 12.99 7.64
N LEU A 113 3.38 13.80 8.03
CA LEU A 113 3.56 15.10 8.66
C LEU A 113 3.24 15.04 10.15
N GLN A 114 4.15 15.52 10.99
CA GLN A 114 3.95 15.66 12.43
C GLN A 114 3.84 17.14 12.81
N LYS A 115 2.86 17.48 13.65
CA LYS A 115 2.79 18.82 14.25
C LYS A 115 3.84 18.98 15.34
N ARG A 116 4.58 20.09 15.29
CA ARG A 116 5.39 20.60 16.39
C ARG A 116 5.14 22.09 16.52
N THR A 117 4.73 22.53 17.71
CA THR A 117 4.29 23.91 17.99
C THR A 117 3.21 24.38 17.00
N ASN A 118 3.51 25.33 16.12
CA ASN A 118 2.57 25.94 15.17
C ASN A 118 2.80 25.51 13.72
N TYR A 119 3.61 24.47 13.51
CA TYR A 119 4.02 24.02 12.19
C TYR A 119 3.94 22.50 12.07
N TYR A 120 3.78 22.02 10.83
CA TYR A 120 3.89 20.61 10.50
C TYR A 120 5.21 20.36 9.77
N PHE A 121 5.89 19.30 10.18
CA PHE A 121 7.19 18.88 9.67
C PHE A 121 7.08 17.48 9.09
N ILE A 122 7.87 17.22 8.05
CA ILE A 122 7.95 15.89 7.45
C ILE A 122 8.77 15.00 8.38
N VAL A 123 8.20 13.86 8.78
CA VAL A 123 8.87 12.85 9.63
C VAL A 123 9.15 11.55 8.90
N SER A 124 8.44 11.28 7.79
CA SER A 124 8.71 10.15 6.93
C SER A 124 8.29 10.43 5.49
N TYR A 125 9.03 9.84 4.56
CA TYR A 125 8.83 9.86 3.12
C TYR A 125 9.20 8.49 2.55
N GLN A 126 8.30 7.90 1.78
CA GLN A 126 8.53 6.63 1.09
C GLN A 126 7.93 6.68 -0.31
N GLU A 127 8.65 6.16 -1.32
CA GLU A 127 8.29 6.25 -2.74
C GLU A 127 8.14 4.90 -3.46
N HIS A 128 8.19 3.80 -2.71
CA HIS A 128 8.17 2.43 -3.25
C HIS A 128 6.74 1.83 -3.27
N PHE A 129 5.78 2.59 -3.76
CA PHE A 129 4.38 2.17 -3.87
C PHE A 129 3.96 2.17 -5.34
N PHE A 130 3.02 1.29 -5.69
CA PHE A 130 2.18 1.52 -6.86
C PHE A 130 1.24 2.71 -6.60
N PRO A 131 0.55 3.26 -7.63
CA PRO A 131 -0.44 4.30 -7.42
C PRO A 131 -1.42 3.96 -6.30
N ILE A 132 -1.50 4.85 -5.30
CA ILE A 132 -2.31 4.65 -4.11
C ILE A 132 -3.71 5.19 -4.42
N SER A 133 -4.69 4.30 -4.46
CA SER A 133 -6.09 4.64 -4.74
C SER A 133 -6.86 5.05 -3.50
N LYS A 134 -6.39 4.63 -2.31
CA LYS A 134 -7.06 4.95 -1.04
C LYS A 134 -6.11 4.88 0.16
N LEU A 135 -6.31 5.79 1.11
CA LEU A 135 -5.79 5.70 2.47
C LEU A 135 -6.90 5.43 3.49
N GLU A 136 -6.63 4.56 4.45
CA GLU A 136 -7.53 4.30 5.57
C GLU A 136 -6.74 4.20 6.89
N VAL A 137 -7.46 4.42 7.99
CA VAL A 137 -6.94 4.24 9.34
C VAL A 137 -7.61 3.02 9.94
N LEU A 138 -6.81 2.08 10.41
CA LEU A 138 -7.30 0.98 11.24
C LEU A 138 -6.99 1.30 12.70
N PRO A 139 -7.97 1.79 13.47
CA PRO A 139 -7.74 2.26 14.83
C PRO A 139 -7.46 1.09 15.77
N PHE A 140 -6.54 1.28 16.71
CA PHE A 140 -6.25 0.28 17.74
C PHE A 140 -6.47 0.83 19.14
N LYS A 141 -7.35 0.19 19.95
CA LYS A 141 -7.68 0.70 21.29
C LYS A 141 -6.44 0.66 22.18
N ASN A 142 -6.11 1.81 22.78
CA ASN A 142 -5.03 2.02 23.76
C ASN A 142 -3.59 1.92 23.22
N LYS A 143 -3.39 1.88 21.91
CA LYS A 143 -2.06 1.97 21.27
C LYS A 143 -2.12 2.84 20.01
N GLN A 144 -1.00 2.86 19.30
CA GLN A 144 -0.76 3.45 18.00
C GLN A 144 -1.63 2.82 16.90
N ASP A 145 -2.14 3.64 15.99
CA ASP A 145 -2.99 3.23 14.87
C ASP A 145 -2.16 2.58 13.73
N PHE A 146 -2.83 1.83 12.85
CA PHE A 146 -2.23 1.33 11.61
C PHE A 146 -2.71 2.16 10.40
N LEU A 147 -1.79 2.44 9.49
CA LEU A 147 -2.11 3.03 8.19
C LEU A 147 -2.38 1.91 7.18
N VAL A 148 -3.47 2.00 6.44
CA VAL A 148 -3.80 1.07 5.37
C VAL A 148 -3.70 1.79 4.04
N THR A 149 -2.97 1.21 3.09
CA THR A 149 -2.87 1.70 1.71
C THR A 149 -3.52 0.70 0.77
N LYS A 150 -4.35 1.20 -0.14
CA LYS A 150 -4.82 0.44 -1.30
C LYS A 150 -4.06 0.93 -2.53
N GLU A 151 -3.37 0.02 -3.18
CA GLU A 151 -2.48 0.25 -4.30
C GLU A 151 -3.03 -0.45 -5.55
N GLU A 152 -3.02 0.24 -6.69
CA GLU A 152 -3.51 -0.31 -7.96
C GLU A 152 -2.37 -0.38 -8.98
N GLN A 153 -2.21 -1.54 -9.59
CA GLN A 153 -1.37 -1.73 -10.76
C GLN A 153 -2.27 -2.14 -11.93
N ASP A 154 -2.22 -1.38 -13.02
CA ASP A 154 -3.01 -1.67 -14.22
C ASP A 154 -2.08 -1.86 -15.42
N ASN A 155 -1.63 -3.11 -15.60
CA ASN A 155 -0.95 -3.54 -16.80
C ASN A 155 -1.88 -4.47 -17.59
N ILE A 156 -1.85 -4.36 -18.93
CA ILE A 156 -2.70 -5.13 -19.85
C ILE A 156 -2.73 -6.63 -19.54
N LEU A 157 -1.59 -7.19 -19.11
CA LEU A 157 -1.45 -8.63 -18.80
C LEU A 157 -1.44 -8.94 -17.29
N ASN A 158 -1.38 -7.92 -16.45
CA ASN A 158 -1.26 -8.08 -15.01
C ASN A 158 -1.93 -6.90 -14.29
N LYS A 159 -3.12 -7.12 -13.76
CA LYS A 159 -3.85 -6.12 -12.99
C LYS A 159 -3.94 -6.55 -11.56
N SER A 160 -3.57 -5.70 -10.61
CA SER A 160 -3.65 -6.05 -9.20
C SER A 160 -4.06 -4.87 -8.35
N SER A 161 -4.95 -5.16 -7.40
CA SER A 161 -5.31 -4.29 -6.30
C SER A 161 -4.69 -4.88 -5.02
N LEU A 162 -3.69 -4.19 -4.48
CA LEU A 162 -2.88 -4.62 -3.35
C LEU A 162 -3.26 -3.79 -2.12
N VAL A 163 -3.60 -4.45 -1.02
CA VAL A 163 -3.75 -3.79 0.28
C VAL A 163 -2.49 -4.03 1.09
N LYS A 164 -1.93 -2.97 1.67
CA LYS A 164 -0.84 -3.05 2.65
C LYS A 164 -1.24 -2.36 3.94
N ILE A 165 -0.77 -2.91 5.06
CA ILE A 165 -0.95 -2.33 6.39
C ILE A 165 0.40 -1.99 6.95
N TRP A 166 0.50 -0.78 7.48
CA TRP A 166 1.72 -0.18 7.94
C TRP A 166 1.62 0.18 9.41
N PHE A 167 2.70 -0.10 10.13
CA PHE A 167 2.85 0.23 11.53
C PHE A 167 4.11 1.04 11.72
N TRP A 168 4.05 2.04 12.59
CA TRP A 168 5.21 2.84 12.88
C TRP A 168 6.05 2.22 14.00
N ASN A 169 7.28 1.82 13.68
CA ASN A 169 8.18 1.22 14.65
C ASN A 169 9.62 1.63 14.35
N GLU A 170 10.45 1.76 15.40
CA GLU A 170 11.86 2.13 15.29
C GLU A 170 12.10 3.40 14.45
N ASN A 171 11.22 4.41 14.61
CA ASN A 171 11.23 5.67 13.86
C ASN A 171 11.06 5.53 12.34
N ASN A 172 10.42 4.46 11.88
CA ASN A 172 10.07 4.28 10.48
C ASN A 172 8.67 3.66 10.32
N LEU A 173 8.06 3.91 9.17
CA LEU A 173 6.83 3.24 8.77
C LEU A 173 7.20 1.88 8.14
N GLN A 174 6.79 0.78 8.77
CA GLN A 174 7.13 -0.58 8.35
C GLN A 174 5.89 -1.31 7.82
N GLU A 175 6.02 -2.00 6.68
CA GLU A 175 4.96 -2.88 6.19
C GLU A 175 4.78 -4.03 7.20
N THR A 176 3.55 -4.33 7.60
CA THR A 176 3.22 -5.40 8.55
C THR A 176 2.37 -6.51 7.97
N PHE A 177 1.67 -6.19 6.88
CA PHE A 177 0.81 -7.10 6.13
C PHE A 177 0.69 -6.59 4.70
N SER A 178 0.57 -7.50 3.74
CA SER A 178 0.25 -7.17 2.36
C SER A 178 -0.55 -8.30 1.72
N GLU A 179 -1.60 -8.00 0.96
CA GLU A 179 -2.36 -8.99 0.20
C GLU A 179 -2.96 -8.42 -1.08
N ASN A 180 -2.90 -9.19 -2.16
CA ASN A 180 -3.57 -8.84 -3.41
C ASN A 180 -5.06 -9.15 -3.28
N ILE A 181 -5.89 -8.14 -3.06
CA ILE A 181 -7.33 -8.35 -2.87
C ILE A 181 -8.05 -8.59 -4.20
N SER A 182 -7.46 -8.13 -5.30
CA SER A 182 -7.89 -8.48 -6.64
C SER A 182 -6.65 -8.66 -7.50
N TRP A 183 -6.56 -9.75 -8.25
CA TRP A 183 -5.40 -10.01 -9.10
C TRP A 183 -5.80 -10.79 -10.35
N GLU A 184 -5.45 -10.25 -11.51
CA GLU A 184 -5.67 -10.87 -12.81
C GLU A 184 -4.34 -10.99 -13.54
N ILE A 185 -4.01 -12.20 -13.97
CA ILE A 185 -2.81 -12.48 -14.77
C ILE A 185 -3.23 -13.21 -16.02
N THR A 186 -2.81 -12.68 -17.17
CA THR A 186 -3.11 -13.26 -18.47
C THR A 186 -1.82 -13.51 -19.23
N TRP A 187 -1.66 -14.71 -19.78
CA TRP A 187 -0.51 -15.05 -20.62
C TRP A 187 -0.90 -15.99 -21.76
N PHE A 188 -0.10 -15.95 -22.81
CA PHE A 188 -0.27 -16.80 -23.98
C PHE A 188 0.72 -17.95 -23.94
N ASP A 189 0.26 -19.16 -24.22
CA ASP A 189 1.13 -20.33 -24.34
C ASP A 189 1.40 -20.65 -25.82
N PHE A 190 2.64 -20.39 -26.23
CA PHE A 190 3.13 -20.68 -27.58
C PHE A 190 3.52 -22.15 -27.79
N THR A 191 3.60 -22.93 -26.71
CA THR A 191 4.17 -24.30 -26.72
C THR A 191 3.12 -25.40 -26.73
N ALA A 192 1.86 -25.09 -26.40
CA ALA A 192 0.76 -26.04 -26.45
C ALA A 192 0.40 -26.43 -27.90
N GLU A 193 0.01 -27.69 -28.11
CA GLU A 193 -0.48 -28.19 -29.41
C GLU A 193 -1.65 -27.36 -29.96
N THR A 194 -2.46 -26.80 -29.05
CA THR A 194 -3.45 -25.78 -29.33
C THR A 194 -3.05 -24.48 -28.64
N GLN A 195 -2.69 -23.48 -29.45
CA GLN A 195 -2.42 -22.14 -28.96
C GLN A 195 -3.64 -21.58 -28.21
N LYS A 196 -3.43 -21.15 -26.97
CA LYS A 196 -4.50 -20.63 -26.10
C LYS A 196 -4.00 -19.59 -25.14
N TRP A 197 -4.95 -18.77 -24.68
CA TRP A 197 -4.73 -17.85 -23.58
C TRP A 197 -5.04 -18.54 -22.27
N TYR A 198 -4.24 -18.23 -21.26
CA TYR A 198 -4.46 -18.62 -19.89
C TYR A 198 -4.76 -17.39 -19.06
N HIS A 199 -5.67 -17.55 -18.13
CA HIS A 199 -6.14 -16.50 -17.25
C HIS A 199 -6.23 -17.01 -15.82
N LEU A 200 -5.56 -16.32 -14.91
CA LEU A 200 -5.64 -16.49 -13.47
C LEU A 200 -6.35 -15.28 -12.87
N GLN A 201 -7.31 -15.53 -11.99
CA GLN A 201 -8.05 -14.49 -11.30
C GLN A 201 -8.14 -14.80 -9.81
N GLN A 202 -8.03 -13.77 -8.98
CA GLN A 202 -8.25 -13.78 -7.54
C GLN A 202 -9.14 -12.61 -7.16
N ASN A 203 -10.15 -12.87 -6.34
CA ASN A 203 -10.96 -11.83 -5.70
C ASN A 203 -11.12 -12.20 -4.22
N LEU A 204 -10.59 -11.35 -3.34
CA LEU A 204 -10.62 -11.50 -1.89
C LEU A 204 -11.24 -10.28 -1.24
N ASN A 205 -11.92 -10.53 -0.13
CA ASN A 205 -12.39 -9.52 0.82
C ASN A 205 -11.51 -9.58 2.07
N LEU A 206 -11.18 -8.41 2.60
CA LEU A 206 -10.47 -8.26 3.86
C LEU A 206 -11.45 -7.78 4.92
N THR A 207 -11.53 -8.52 6.01
CA THR A 207 -12.31 -8.14 7.19
C THR A 207 -11.38 -7.95 8.36
N TYR A 208 -11.49 -6.79 9.02
CA TYR A 208 -10.71 -6.46 10.21
C TYR A 208 -11.52 -6.77 11.47
N HIS A 209 -10.98 -7.60 12.35
CA HIS A 209 -11.58 -7.91 13.64
C HIS A 209 -10.75 -7.29 14.75
N HIS A 210 -11.41 -6.51 15.59
CA HIS A 210 -10.78 -5.83 16.71
C HIS A 210 -11.51 -6.17 18.02
N SER A 211 -10.84 -6.92 18.89
CA SER A 211 -11.27 -7.17 20.27
C SER A 211 -10.28 -6.53 21.26
N ALA A 212 -10.60 -6.55 22.56
CA ALA A 212 -9.70 -6.02 23.59
C ALA A 212 -8.37 -6.79 23.68
N GLU A 213 -8.33 -8.03 23.18
CA GLU A 213 -7.20 -8.95 23.38
C GLU A 213 -6.49 -9.33 22.07
N LYS A 214 -7.17 -9.21 20.92
CA LYS A 214 -6.67 -9.68 19.62
C LYS A 214 -7.13 -8.75 18.49
N ILE A 215 -6.18 -8.40 17.61
CA ILE A 215 -6.46 -7.88 16.27
C ILE A 215 -6.26 -9.03 15.30
N SER A 216 -7.23 -9.26 14.43
CA SER A 216 -7.06 -10.19 13.31
C SER A 216 -7.56 -9.62 11.99
N ILE A 217 -7.00 -10.15 10.92
CA ILE A 217 -7.38 -9.87 9.54
C ILE A 217 -7.81 -11.19 8.96
N THR A 218 -9.02 -11.23 8.44
CA THR A 218 -9.53 -12.37 7.68
C THR A 218 -9.49 -12.03 6.21
N THR A 219 -8.82 -12.86 5.41
CA THR A 219 -8.89 -12.82 3.94
C THR A 219 -9.81 -13.95 3.48
N GLU A 220 -10.85 -13.62 2.73
CA GLU A 220 -11.85 -14.58 2.25
C GLU A 220 -12.19 -14.33 0.78
N GLY A 221 -12.25 -15.36 -0.03
CA GLY A 221 -12.70 -15.24 -1.42
C GLY A 221 -12.40 -16.47 -2.26
N GLU A 222 -12.12 -16.25 -3.55
CA GLU A 222 -11.91 -17.33 -4.52
C GLU A 222 -10.77 -17.04 -5.50
N GLN A 223 -10.19 -18.12 -6.01
CA GLN A 223 -9.21 -18.09 -7.08
C GLN A 223 -9.62 -19.02 -8.21
N GLN A 224 -9.49 -18.55 -9.44
CA GLN A 224 -9.86 -19.28 -10.63
C GLN A 224 -8.68 -19.32 -11.62
N PHE A 225 -8.50 -20.48 -12.23
CA PHE A 225 -7.62 -20.68 -13.37
C PHE A 225 -8.46 -21.18 -14.56
N SER A 226 -8.38 -20.48 -15.68
CA SER A 226 -9.15 -20.77 -16.88
C SER A 226 -8.30 -20.67 -18.14
N GLU A 227 -8.74 -21.37 -19.18
CA GLU A 227 -8.26 -21.18 -20.55
C GLU A 227 -9.30 -20.43 -21.38
N VAL A 228 -8.80 -19.59 -22.28
CA VAL A 228 -9.61 -18.79 -23.20
C VAL A 228 -9.22 -19.17 -24.63
N PRO A 229 -10.18 -19.63 -25.45
CA PRO A 229 -9.90 -20.06 -26.82
C PRO A 229 -9.49 -18.86 -27.67
N LEU A 230 -8.70 -19.14 -28.71
CA LEU A 230 -8.36 -18.13 -29.71
C LEU A 230 -9.60 -17.71 -30.52
N LYS A 231 -9.76 -16.41 -30.71
CA LYS A 231 -10.61 -15.89 -31.78
C LYS A 231 -9.84 -16.06 -33.09
N ASN A 232 -10.37 -16.84 -34.03
CA ASN A 232 -9.81 -16.95 -35.39
C ASN A 232 -9.95 -15.59 -36.10
N THR A 233 -8.97 -14.70 -35.94
CA THR A 233 -8.84 -13.49 -36.74
C THR A 233 -7.70 -13.66 -37.74
N ILE A 234 -8.02 -13.38 -39.01
CA ILE A 234 -7.13 -13.49 -40.16
C ILE A 234 -5.92 -12.55 -39.95
N PHE A 235 -4.72 -13.05 -40.26
CA PHE A 235 -3.42 -12.36 -40.24
C PHE A 235 -3.48 -10.91 -40.81
N PRO A 236 -2.70 -9.92 -40.29
CA PRO A 236 -1.62 -10.07 -39.32
C PRO A 236 -2.04 -9.87 -37.86
N LEU A 237 -1.33 -10.61 -37.01
CA LEU A 237 -1.48 -10.85 -35.57
C LEU A 237 -1.59 -9.58 -34.72
N PHE A 238 -2.76 -9.37 -34.14
CA PHE A 238 -2.83 -8.95 -32.75
C PHE A 238 -3.49 -10.10 -32.01
N TYR A 239 -2.68 -10.91 -31.32
CA TYR A 239 -3.17 -11.84 -30.32
C TYR A 239 -3.67 -10.99 -29.15
N THR A 240 -4.88 -10.46 -29.30
CA THR A 240 -5.49 -9.63 -28.27
C THR A 240 -6.31 -10.55 -27.39
N TYR A 241 -6.00 -10.58 -26.09
CA TYR A 241 -6.86 -11.22 -25.12
C TYR A 241 -8.26 -10.57 -25.18
N ASP A 242 -9.29 -11.37 -25.40
CA ASP A 242 -10.69 -10.92 -25.46
C ASP A 242 -11.44 -11.53 -24.28
N ALA A 243 -11.57 -10.77 -23.19
CA ALA A 243 -12.25 -11.17 -21.97
C ALA A 243 -13.75 -11.46 -22.15
N SER A 244 -14.32 -11.16 -23.34
CA SER A 244 -15.72 -11.46 -23.66
C SER A 244 -15.94 -12.87 -24.20
N LEU A 245 -14.87 -13.61 -24.52
CA LEU A 245 -14.96 -14.99 -24.99
C LEU A 245 -15.33 -15.93 -23.83
N PRO A 246 -15.99 -17.07 -24.12
CA PRO A 246 -16.32 -18.05 -23.11
C PRO A 246 -15.04 -18.70 -22.55
N ASN A 247 -14.86 -18.59 -21.24
CA ASN A 247 -13.73 -19.18 -20.51
C ASN A 247 -14.06 -20.62 -20.13
N THR A 248 -13.10 -21.52 -20.29
CA THR A 248 -13.19 -22.88 -19.73
C THR A 248 -12.42 -22.92 -18.42
N ILE A 249 -13.13 -23.14 -17.31
CA ILE A 249 -12.51 -23.21 -15.97
C ILE A 249 -11.74 -24.53 -15.86
N LEU A 250 -10.44 -24.42 -15.58
CA LEU A 250 -9.57 -25.57 -15.37
C LEU A 250 -9.48 -25.93 -13.89
N LYS A 251 -9.34 -24.92 -13.02
CA LYS A 251 -9.29 -25.08 -11.57
C LYS A 251 -9.98 -23.90 -10.88
N ASN A 252 -10.61 -24.18 -9.74
CA ASN A 252 -11.14 -23.17 -8.83
C ASN A 252 -10.89 -23.63 -7.39
N ARG A 253 -10.59 -22.72 -6.48
CA ARG A 253 -10.57 -22.99 -5.05
C ARG A 253 -11.05 -21.78 -4.23
N PRO A 254 -11.79 -22.01 -3.14
CA PRO A 254 -12.02 -20.98 -2.14
C PRO A 254 -10.73 -20.72 -1.34
N LEU A 255 -10.61 -19.52 -0.80
CA LEU A 255 -9.55 -19.12 0.13
C LEU A 255 -10.16 -18.54 1.40
N LEU A 256 -9.63 -18.97 2.53
CA LEU A 256 -9.91 -18.40 3.84
C LEU A 256 -8.64 -18.47 4.69
N GLN A 257 -8.11 -17.32 5.10
CA GLN A 257 -6.97 -17.23 6.02
C GLN A 257 -7.26 -16.20 7.10
N GLU A 258 -6.90 -16.53 8.33
CA GLU A 258 -6.94 -15.60 9.46
C GLU A 258 -5.52 -15.31 9.92
N TYR A 259 -5.18 -14.02 9.91
CA TYR A 259 -3.92 -13.49 10.43
C TYR A 259 -4.19 -12.80 11.75
N TYR A 260 -3.26 -12.89 12.69
CA TYR A 260 -3.35 -12.13 13.94
C TYR A 260 -2.13 -11.24 14.15
N TRP A 261 -2.34 -10.09 14.76
CA TRP A 261 -1.25 -9.22 15.16
C TRP A 261 -0.45 -9.86 16.29
N ASP A 262 0.87 -9.94 16.12
CA ASP A 262 1.77 -10.42 17.15
C ASP A 262 2.75 -9.31 17.57
N ASP A 263 2.71 -8.95 18.86
CA ASP A 263 3.54 -7.87 19.43
C ASP A 263 5.05 -8.23 19.47
N TYR A 264 5.44 -9.51 19.44
CA TYR A 264 6.86 -9.89 19.39
C TYR A 264 7.40 -9.78 17.96
N TRP A 265 6.63 -10.29 17.00
CA TRP A 265 7.01 -10.26 15.59
C TRP A 265 6.83 -8.89 14.96
N GLN A 266 5.88 -8.08 15.48
CA GLN A 266 5.44 -6.79 14.93
C GLN A 266 4.91 -6.95 13.49
N LYS A 267 4.16 -8.04 13.28
CA LYS A 267 3.60 -8.46 11.98
C LYS A 267 2.22 -9.08 12.19
N PHE A 268 1.40 -9.08 11.15
CA PHE A 268 0.26 -9.99 11.08
C PHE A 268 0.74 -11.35 10.59
N ILE A 269 0.48 -12.39 11.38
CA ILE A 269 1.02 -13.74 11.16
C ILE A 269 -0.11 -14.77 11.17
N LEU A 270 0.06 -15.86 10.43
CA LEU A 270 -0.87 -17.00 10.46
C LEU A 270 -0.71 -17.80 11.75
N GLN A 271 0.53 -18.11 12.10
CA GLN A 271 0.93 -18.85 13.30
C GLN A 271 2.46 -18.79 13.49
N THR A 272 2.92 -19.14 14.69
CA THR A 272 4.33 -19.43 14.97
C THR A 272 4.64 -20.91 14.81
N CYS A 273 5.85 -21.26 14.38
CA CYS A 273 6.29 -22.66 14.24
C CYS A 273 7.81 -22.78 14.41
N PHE A 274 8.32 -24.02 14.41
CA PHE A 274 9.75 -24.30 14.43
C PHE A 274 10.22 -24.83 13.06
N TYR A 275 11.33 -24.28 12.60
CA TYR A 275 11.99 -24.63 11.34
C TYR A 275 13.41 -25.11 11.64
N HIS A 276 13.89 -26.13 10.93
CA HIS A 276 15.30 -26.55 10.97
C HIS A 276 16.09 -25.97 9.80
N PRO A 277 16.96 -24.97 10.03
CA PRO A 277 17.83 -24.47 8.98
C PRO A 277 18.80 -25.55 8.48
N PRO A 278 19.08 -25.60 7.17
CA PRO A 278 20.11 -26.48 6.62
C PRO A 278 21.46 -26.25 7.32
N GLY A 279 22.01 -27.32 7.89
CA GLY A 279 23.32 -27.27 8.56
C GLY A 279 23.27 -26.80 10.02
N GLU A 280 22.09 -26.50 10.58
CA GLU A 280 21.93 -26.17 11.99
C GLU A 280 21.34 -27.34 12.79
N ALA A 281 21.91 -27.58 13.98
CA ALA A 281 21.47 -28.67 14.86
C ALA A 281 20.17 -28.34 15.63
N THR A 282 19.88 -27.05 15.82
CA THR A 282 18.77 -26.59 16.64
C THR A 282 17.65 -25.99 15.80
N PRO A 283 16.38 -26.36 16.06
CA PRO A 283 15.27 -25.69 15.43
C PRO A 283 15.23 -24.21 15.84
N GLN A 284 14.84 -23.37 14.89
CA GLN A 284 14.61 -21.95 15.08
C GLN A 284 13.11 -21.67 15.05
N GLU A 285 12.65 -20.87 16.01
CA GLU A 285 11.28 -20.36 16.02
C GLU A 285 11.13 -19.28 14.94
N VAL A 286 10.09 -19.40 14.14
CA VAL A 286 9.74 -18.48 13.05
C VAL A 286 8.23 -18.21 13.06
N ALA A 287 7.83 -17.05 12.56
CA ALA A 287 6.41 -16.76 12.33
C ALA A 287 6.07 -16.85 10.84
N ILE A 288 4.93 -17.48 10.55
CA ILE A 288 4.43 -17.64 9.19
C ILE A 288 3.70 -16.37 8.77
N LEU A 289 4.23 -15.70 7.75
CA LEU A 289 3.66 -14.49 7.16
C LEU A 289 2.66 -14.80 6.05
N LYS A 290 2.91 -15.82 5.22
CA LYS A 290 2.01 -16.25 4.15
C LYS A 290 2.12 -17.74 3.88
N ASP A 291 1.00 -18.35 3.50
CA ASP A 291 0.97 -19.67 2.87
C ASP A 291 1.09 -19.52 1.35
N LEU A 292 2.28 -19.76 0.80
CA LEU A 292 2.53 -19.60 -0.63
C LEU A 292 1.83 -20.67 -1.46
N SER A 293 1.38 -21.79 -0.87
CA SER A 293 0.56 -22.75 -1.62
C SER A 293 -0.81 -22.19 -1.99
N GLN A 294 -1.26 -21.17 -1.25
CA GLN A 294 -2.51 -20.45 -1.49
C GLN A 294 -2.32 -19.25 -2.41
N HIS A 295 -1.11 -18.97 -2.90
CA HIS A 295 -0.85 -17.89 -3.84
C HIS A 295 -1.45 -18.19 -5.22
N LEU A 296 -1.87 -17.16 -5.96
CA LEU A 296 -2.63 -17.31 -7.22
C LEU A 296 -1.87 -18.15 -8.26
N LYS A 297 -0.57 -17.90 -8.41
CA LYS A 297 0.27 -18.61 -9.40
C LYS A 297 0.38 -20.10 -9.12
N SER A 298 0.30 -20.50 -7.85
CA SER A 298 0.38 -21.91 -7.43
C SER A 298 -0.84 -22.72 -7.88
N LEU A 299 -1.95 -22.05 -8.24
CA LEU A 299 -3.12 -22.71 -8.83
C LEU A 299 -2.83 -23.26 -10.23
N ALA A 300 -2.06 -22.51 -11.05
CA ALA A 300 -1.65 -22.94 -12.39
C ALA A 300 -0.42 -23.86 -12.35
N PHE A 301 0.56 -23.54 -11.50
CA PHE A 301 1.84 -24.25 -11.44
C PHE A 301 1.95 -24.94 -10.06
N GLU A 302 1.59 -26.22 -10.00
CA GLU A 302 1.57 -27.06 -8.78
C GLU A 302 2.96 -27.27 -8.16
N LYS A 303 3.57 -26.22 -7.58
CA LYS A 303 4.96 -26.30 -7.06
C LYS A 303 5.27 -25.51 -5.80
N GLU A 304 4.33 -24.76 -5.22
CA GLU A 304 4.64 -23.88 -4.09
C GLU A 304 4.08 -24.43 -2.77
N GLU A 305 4.47 -25.64 -2.35
CA GLU A 305 4.27 -26.10 -0.97
C GLU A 305 5.26 -25.38 -0.03
N GLN A 306 5.13 -24.06 0.07
CA GLN A 306 6.04 -23.24 0.85
C GLN A 306 5.28 -22.30 1.78
N TYR A 307 5.92 -21.96 2.89
CA TYR A 307 5.56 -20.82 3.71
C TYR A 307 6.55 -19.70 3.48
N GLN A 308 6.07 -18.45 3.48
CA GLN A 308 6.91 -17.28 3.69
C GLN A 308 6.91 -16.98 5.19
N VAL A 309 8.09 -16.83 5.79
CA VAL A 309 8.25 -16.68 7.24
C VAL A 309 9.20 -15.53 7.59
N ILE A 310 9.19 -15.15 8.86
CA ILE A 310 10.17 -14.23 9.47
C ILE A 310 10.87 -14.91 10.66
N ASN A 311 12.18 -14.78 10.75
CA ASN A 311 12.96 -15.25 11.91
C ASN A 311 13.25 -14.11 12.92
N LYS A 312 13.83 -14.47 14.06
CA LYS A 312 14.15 -13.52 15.15
C LYS A 312 15.13 -12.42 14.74
N LYS A 313 15.88 -12.60 13.64
CA LYS A 313 16.76 -11.58 13.04
C LYS A 313 16.02 -10.64 12.07
N LYS A 314 14.69 -10.77 11.97
CA LYS A 314 13.82 -10.04 11.04
C LYS A 314 14.09 -10.34 9.56
N GLU A 315 14.74 -11.46 9.26
CA GLU A 315 14.95 -11.92 7.88
C GLU A 315 13.70 -12.64 7.39
N ILE A 316 13.21 -12.25 6.20
CA ILE A 316 12.07 -12.88 5.54
C ILE A 316 12.58 -13.84 4.47
N PHE A 317 12.13 -15.10 4.53
CA PHE A 317 12.50 -16.14 3.57
C PHE A 317 11.38 -17.15 3.39
N SER A 318 11.50 -18.01 2.38
CA SER A 318 10.54 -19.08 2.12
C SER A 318 11.16 -20.45 2.39
N PHE A 319 10.38 -21.39 2.92
CA PHE A 319 10.81 -22.79 3.08
C PHE A 319 9.65 -23.75 2.82
N ASN A 320 9.98 -25.01 2.51
CA ASN A 320 9.00 -26.04 2.18
C ASN A 320 8.21 -26.49 3.42
N LYS A 321 6.89 -26.65 3.30
CA LYS A 321 6.02 -27.07 4.42
C LYS A 321 6.47 -28.37 5.10
N ASN A 322 7.08 -29.29 4.36
CA ASN A 322 7.58 -30.56 4.87
C ASN A 322 8.79 -30.42 5.82
N SER A 323 9.36 -29.21 5.94
CA SER A 323 10.46 -28.90 6.87
C SER A 323 9.95 -28.37 8.23
N LEU A 324 8.64 -28.34 8.44
CA LEU A 324 8.04 -27.99 9.73
C LEU A 324 8.22 -29.12 10.76
N ILE A 325 8.49 -28.72 12.00
CA ILE A 325 8.34 -29.58 13.17
C ILE A 325 7.17 -29.03 13.99
N ASN A 326 6.19 -29.91 14.27
CA ASN A 326 5.07 -29.62 15.16
C ASN A 326 5.49 -29.57 16.62
#